data_AF-A0AAW0YQ93-F1
#
_entry.id   AF-A0AAW0YQ93-F1
#
_cell.length_a   1.000
_cell.length_b   1.000
_cell.length_c   1.000
_cell.angle_alpha   90.00
_cell.angle_beta   90.00
_cell.angle_gamma   90.00
#
_symmetry.space_group_name_H-M   'P 1'
#
loop_
_entity.id
_entity.type
_entity.pdbx_description
1 polymer ?
#
loop_
_entity_poly.entity_id
_entity_poly.type
_entity_poly.pdbx_seq_one_letter_code
_entity_poly.pdbx_strand_id
1 'polypeptide(L)'
;MDDGTKVEGPGRLAKQAFLEGVTKGRDGKGIVYVWASGNGGLMGDNCNLDGYTSSIYSLSVSALTEIGTSTFYEEPCASTLAAVYVGGDHSLQAAIEQQKQHKKALRIVVPELDGHCSESFQGTSAAAPLMAGIVTLVLHA
;
A
#
# COMPACT_ATOMS: atom_id res chain seq x y z
N MET A 1 -3.61 6.49 11.97
CA MET A 1 -2.15 6.54 12.18
C MET A 1 -1.78 5.20 12.75
N ASP A 2 -0.96 4.52 12.00
CA ASP A 2 -0.53 3.14 12.14
C ASP A 2 0.69 3.16 13.08
N ASP A 3 0.37 2.91 14.34
CA ASP A 3 1.27 3.08 15.48
C ASP A 3 1.42 1.77 16.28
N GLY A 4 0.91 0.65 15.78
CA GLY A 4 0.97 -0.66 16.45
C GLY A 4 0.02 -0.80 17.64
N THR A 5 -0.81 0.21 17.93
CA THR A 5 -1.63 0.24 19.14
C THR A 5 -3.14 0.31 18.89
N LYS A 6 -3.54 0.41 17.62
CA LYS A 6 -4.94 0.65 17.25
C LYS A 6 -5.53 -0.52 16.50
N VAL A 7 -6.73 -0.87 16.92
CA VAL A 7 -7.64 -1.71 16.14
C VAL A 7 -8.73 -0.79 15.62
N GLU A 8 -8.66 -0.46 14.34
CA GLU A 8 -9.58 0.48 13.70
C GLU A 8 -10.08 -0.10 12.39
N GLY A 9 -11.30 0.25 11.98
CA GLY A 9 -11.84 -0.22 10.72
C GLY A 9 -13.02 0.65 10.28
N PRO A 10 -13.62 0.35 9.12
CA PRO A 10 -14.70 1.16 8.60
C PRO A 10 -15.89 1.21 9.55
N GLY A 11 -16.35 2.43 9.84
CA GLY A 11 -17.62 2.65 10.54
C GLY A 11 -18.81 2.13 9.73
N ARG A 12 -20.01 2.11 10.33
CA ARG A 12 -21.22 1.52 9.71
C ARG A 12 -21.48 2.02 8.29
N LEU A 13 -21.36 3.33 8.07
CA LEU A 13 -21.61 3.94 6.75
C LEU A 13 -20.54 3.53 5.73
N ALA A 14 -19.27 3.50 6.12
CA ALA A 14 -18.18 3.06 5.24
C ALA A 14 -18.32 1.56 4.89
N LYS A 15 -18.66 0.70 5.85
CA LYS A 15 -18.94 -0.73 5.59
C LYS A 15 -20.07 -0.92 4.58
N GLN A 16 -21.15 -0.16 4.74
CA GLN A 16 -22.27 -0.18 3.79
C GLN A 16 -21.84 0.31 2.41
N ALA A 17 -21.03 1.37 2.33
CA ALA A 17 -20.51 1.88 1.07
C ALA A 17 -19.61 0.86 0.34
N PHE A 18 -18.73 0.16 1.07
CA PHE A 18 -17.94 -0.95 0.50
C PHE A 18 -18.84 -2.04 -0.06
N LEU A 19 -19.81 -2.52 0.73
CA LEU A 19 -20.73 -3.57 0.30
C LEU A 19 -21.54 -3.15 -0.94
N GLU A 20 -22.10 -1.94 -0.95
CA GLU A 20 -22.83 -1.42 -2.10
C GLU A 20 -21.92 -1.25 -3.32
N GLY A 21 -20.70 -0.77 -3.13
CA GLY A 21 -19.72 -0.62 -4.20
C GLY A 21 -19.36 -1.94 -4.87
N VAL A 22 -19.03 -2.98 -4.09
CA VAL A 22 -18.67 -4.29 -4.65
C VAL A 22 -19.87 -5.05 -5.23
N THR A 23 -21.10 -4.74 -4.82
CA THR A 23 -22.31 -5.44 -5.32
C THR A 23 -22.99 -4.73 -6.48
N LYS A 24 -23.00 -3.40 -6.50
CA LYS A 24 -23.77 -2.60 -7.47
C LYS A 24 -22.89 -1.78 -8.41
N GLY A 25 -21.65 -1.50 -8.04
CA GLY A 25 -20.75 -0.70 -8.87
C GLY A 25 -20.41 -1.37 -10.19
N ARG A 26 -20.00 -0.58 -11.19
CA ARG A 26 -19.59 -1.06 -12.53
C ARG A 26 -20.64 -1.97 -13.17
N ASP A 27 -21.89 -1.51 -13.22
CA ASP A 27 -23.04 -2.24 -13.77
C ASP A 27 -23.24 -3.63 -13.11
N GLY A 28 -23.02 -3.70 -11.80
CA GLY A 28 -23.13 -4.94 -11.01
C GLY A 28 -21.91 -5.86 -11.03
N LYS A 29 -20.80 -5.46 -11.68
CA LYS A 29 -19.52 -6.21 -11.66
C LYS A 29 -18.69 -5.97 -10.39
N GLY A 30 -19.03 -4.94 -9.63
CA GLY A 30 -18.35 -4.53 -8.41
C GLY A 30 -17.21 -3.53 -8.64
N ILE A 31 -17.13 -2.53 -7.76
CA ILE A 31 -15.95 -1.65 -7.62
C ILE A 31 -14.76 -2.48 -7.11
N VAL A 32 -13.57 -2.21 -7.65
CA VAL A 32 -12.30 -2.73 -7.12
C VAL A 32 -11.68 -1.67 -6.22
N TYR A 33 -11.63 -1.95 -4.91
CA TYR A 33 -10.97 -1.08 -3.94
C TYR A 33 -9.54 -1.57 -3.72
N VAL A 34 -8.55 -0.72 -4.01
CA VAL A 34 -7.15 -1.04 -3.75
C VAL A 34 -6.70 -0.32 -2.48
N TRP A 35 -6.05 -1.03 -1.57
CA TRP A 35 -5.63 -0.49 -0.29
C TRP A 35 -4.16 -0.80 -0.02
N ALA A 36 -3.45 0.16 0.57
CA ALA A 36 -2.09 -0.07 1.06
C ALA A 36 -2.14 -0.96 2.29
N SER A 37 -1.23 -1.94 2.40
CA SER A 37 -1.22 -2.86 3.53
C SER A 37 -0.88 -2.16 4.85
N GLY A 38 0.03 -1.18 4.83
CA GLY A 38 0.48 -0.55 6.07
C GLY A 38 1.92 -0.04 6.05
N ASN A 39 2.31 0.86 6.96
CA ASN A 39 3.68 1.39 7.07
C ASN A 39 4.28 1.28 8.50
N GLY A 40 3.63 0.57 9.41
CA GLY A 40 3.99 0.43 10.81
C GLY A 40 4.88 -0.76 11.13
N GLY A 41 5.53 -1.37 10.13
CA GLY A 41 6.39 -2.53 10.34
C GLY A 41 7.46 -2.32 11.41
N LEU A 42 8.03 -1.12 11.51
CA LEU A 42 9.00 -0.77 12.55
C LEU A 42 8.41 -0.71 13.96
N MET A 43 7.10 -0.43 14.07
CA MET A 43 6.36 -0.41 15.33
C MET A 43 5.82 -1.81 15.70
N GLY A 44 6.05 -2.81 14.85
CA GLY A 44 5.50 -4.15 15.01
C GLY A 44 4.00 -4.23 14.73
N ASP A 45 3.46 -3.29 13.94
CA ASP A 45 2.04 -3.31 13.57
C ASP A 45 1.72 -4.49 12.64
N ASN A 46 0.46 -4.90 12.65
CA ASN A 46 -0.07 -5.99 11.86
C ASN A 46 -1.32 -5.52 11.13
N CYS A 47 -1.29 -5.55 9.80
CA CYS A 47 -2.38 -5.03 9.00
C CYS A 47 -3.72 -5.77 9.17
N ASN A 48 -3.77 -6.93 9.83
CA ASN A 48 -5.06 -7.50 10.27
C ASN A 48 -5.81 -6.63 11.30
N LEU A 49 -5.13 -5.68 11.95
CA LEU A 49 -5.71 -4.74 12.92
C LEU A 49 -6.30 -3.49 12.26
N ASP A 50 -6.05 -3.28 10.96
CA ASP A 50 -6.74 -2.29 10.14
C ASP A 50 -7.88 -3.00 9.35
N GLY A 51 -9.12 -2.66 9.70
CA GLY A 51 -10.34 -3.21 9.11
C GLY A 51 -10.63 -2.75 7.68
N TYR A 52 -9.91 -1.76 7.15
CA TYR A 52 -9.97 -1.40 5.73
C TYR A 52 -9.08 -2.32 4.91
N THR A 53 -7.84 -2.54 5.32
CA THR A 53 -6.90 -3.43 4.63
C THR A 53 -7.24 -4.92 4.84
N SER A 54 -7.81 -5.30 5.99
CA SER A 54 -8.26 -6.68 6.26
C SER A 54 -9.67 -7.01 5.76
N SER A 55 -10.33 -6.07 5.11
CA SER A 55 -11.66 -6.29 4.53
C SER A 55 -11.60 -7.25 3.35
N ILE A 56 -12.55 -8.18 3.26
CA ILE A 56 -12.70 -9.03 2.05
C ILE A 56 -13.08 -8.22 0.79
N TYR A 57 -13.46 -6.95 0.96
CA TYR A 57 -13.83 -6.04 -0.12
C TYR A 57 -12.67 -5.19 -0.63
N SER A 58 -11.49 -5.27 -0.01
CA SER A 58 -10.30 -4.54 -0.42
C SER A 58 -9.24 -5.49 -0.99
N LEU A 59 -8.62 -5.05 -2.07
CA LEU A 59 -7.39 -5.60 -2.59
C LEU A 59 -6.24 -4.96 -1.80
N SER A 60 -5.80 -5.63 -0.73
CA SER A 60 -4.67 -5.18 0.09
C SER A 60 -3.33 -5.47 -0.59
N VAL A 61 -2.47 -4.45 -0.66
CA VAL A 61 -1.23 -4.45 -1.45
C VAL A 61 -0.04 -4.01 -0.61
N SER A 62 0.99 -4.83 -0.60
CA SER A 62 2.29 -4.57 0.02
C SER A 62 3.34 -3.99 -0.95
N ALA A 63 4.47 -3.58 -0.37
CA ALA A 63 5.60 -2.96 -1.04
C ALA A 63 6.82 -3.87 -1.05
N LEU A 64 7.44 -4.03 -2.23
CA LEU A 64 8.72 -4.73 -2.39
C LEU A 64 9.85 -3.74 -2.71
N THR A 65 11.04 -4.07 -2.20
CA THR A 65 12.32 -3.44 -2.60
C THR A 65 12.64 -3.75 -4.06
N GLU A 66 13.62 -3.07 -4.63
CA GLU A 66 14.08 -3.31 -6.00
C GLU A 66 14.66 -4.72 -6.22
N ILE A 67 15.05 -5.41 -5.16
CA ILE A 67 15.55 -6.79 -5.19
C ILE A 67 14.48 -7.83 -4.82
N GLY A 68 13.23 -7.42 -4.65
CA GLY A 68 12.10 -8.32 -4.41
C GLY A 68 11.98 -8.81 -2.97
N THR A 69 12.59 -8.10 -2.01
CA THR A 69 12.41 -8.37 -0.57
C THR A 69 11.30 -7.48 0.00
N SER A 70 10.78 -7.85 1.18
CA SER A 70 9.90 -6.94 1.94
C SER A 70 10.63 -5.64 2.31
N THR A 71 9.85 -4.60 2.56
CA THR A 71 10.36 -3.28 2.99
C THR A 71 10.30 -3.14 4.51
N PHE A 72 11.18 -2.35 5.11
CA PHE A 72 11.28 -2.25 6.58
C PHE A 72 10.04 -1.66 7.27
N TYR A 73 9.21 -0.93 6.51
CA TYR A 73 7.98 -0.32 6.97
C TYR A 73 6.75 -1.21 6.72
N GLU A 74 6.87 -2.30 5.96
CA GLU A 74 5.74 -3.17 5.67
C GLU A 74 5.14 -3.80 6.93
N GLU A 75 3.82 -3.76 7.05
CA GLU A 75 3.08 -4.54 8.05
C GLU A 75 2.78 -5.94 7.50
N PRO A 76 3.25 -7.03 8.13
CA PRO A 76 2.93 -8.37 7.67
C PRO A 76 1.53 -8.80 8.14
N CYS A 77 0.66 -9.23 7.24
CA CYS A 77 -0.62 -9.84 7.61
C CYS A 77 -1.16 -10.83 6.58
N ALA A 78 -2.05 -11.71 7.04
CA ALA A 78 -2.70 -12.72 6.21
C ALA A 78 -3.68 -12.14 5.19
N SER A 79 -4.15 -10.90 5.38
CA SER A 79 -5.06 -10.24 4.44
C SER A 79 -4.37 -9.58 3.25
N THR A 80 -3.04 -9.48 3.23
CA THR A 80 -2.31 -8.97 2.06
C THR A 80 -2.43 -9.94 0.90
N LEU A 81 -2.89 -9.45 -0.27
CA LEU A 81 -3.16 -10.28 -1.45
C LEU A 81 -2.06 -10.24 -2.50
N ALA A 82 -1.34 -9.12 -2.59
CA ALA A 82 -0.30 -8.93 -3.58
C ALA A 82 0.76 -7.95 -3.08
N ALA A 83 1.90 -7.89 -3.77
CA ALA A 83 2.92 -6.88 -3.53
C ALA A 83 3.46 -6.36 -4.86
N VAL A 84 3.87 -5.09 -4.88
CA VAL A 84 4.45 -4.44 -6.06
C VAL A 84 5.78 -3.79 -5.73
N TYR A 85 6.65 -3.71 -6.73
CA TYR A 85 7.96 -3.08 -6.63
C TYR A 85 7.80 -1.57 -6.50
N VAL A 86 8.18 -1.04 -5.33
CA VAL A 86 8.24 0.41 -5.06
C VAL A 86 9.62 0.87 -4.61
N GLY A 87 10.55 -0.08 -4.45
CA GLY A 87 11.89 0.18 -3.98
C GLY A 87 11.96 0.34 -2.46
N GLY A 88 12.93 1.12 -1.99
CA GLY A 88 13.25 1.22 -0.57
C GLY A 88 14.06 0.03 -0.05
N ASP A 89 14.21 -0.06 1.27
CA ASP A 89 15.15 -0.99 1.90
C ASP A 89 14.43 -2.05 2.74
N HIS A 90 15.08 -3.21 2.90
CA HIS A 90 14.54 -4.30 3.72
C HIS A 90 14.64 -4.03 5.23
N SER A 91 15.65 -3.28 5.66
CA SER A 91 15.85 -2.92 7.06
C SER A 91 16.13 -1.43 7.21
N LEU A 92 15.78 -0.88 8.37
CA LEU A 92 16.10 0.51 8.71
C LEU A 92 17.62 0.77 8.66
N GLN A 93 18.43 -0.22 9.07
CA GLN A 93 19.88 -0.11 9.03
C GLN A 93 20.39 0.03 7.58
N ALA A 94 19.87 -0.77 6.66
CA ALA A 94 20.22 -0.66 5.23
C ALA A 94 19.82 0.70 4.65
N ALA A 95 18.64 1.23 5.02
CA ALA A 95 18.20 2.57 4.62
C ALA A 95 19.17 3.66 5.11
N ILE A 96 19.58 3.59 6.38
CA ILE A 96 20.53 4.54 6.99
C ILE A 96 21.90 4.44 6.30
N GLU A 97 22.37 3.23 6.00
CA GLU A 97 23.65 3.00 5.33
C GLU A 97 23.66 3.52 3.90
N GLN A 98 22.61 3.23 3.11
CA GLN A 98 22.45 3.79 1.77
C GLN A 98 22.45 5.32 1.79
N GLN A 99 21.73 5.91 2.74
CA GLN A 99 21.67 7.37 2.90
C GLN A 99 23.05 7.95 3.21
N LYS A 100 23.83 7.34 4.12
CA LYS A 100 25.21 7.77 4.44
C LYS A 100 26.16 7.66 3.25
N GLN A 101 25.95 6.66 2.39
CA GLN A 101 26.74 6.46 1.18
C GLN A 101 26.31 7.36 0.01
N HIS A 102 25.30 8.23 0.21
CA HIS A 102 24.67 9.04 -0.85
C HIS A 102 24.25 8.18 -2.05
N LYS A 103 23.91 6.90 -1.81
CA LYS A 103 23.44 6.00 -2.86
C LYS A 103 21.99 6.35 -3.16
N LYS A 104 21.68 6.53 -4.45
CA LYS A 104 20.31 6.79 -4.89
C LYS A 104 19.50 5.50 -4.74
N ALA A 105 18.65 5.43 -3.72
CA ALA A 105 17.65 4.37 -3.59
C ALA A 105 16.65 4.46 -4.75
N LEU A 106 16.30 3.33 -5.35
CA LEU A 106 15.19 3.29 -6.30
C LEU A 106 13.91 3.60 -5.52
N ARG A 107 13.17 4.62 -5.95
CA ARG A 107 11.89 5.04 -5.38
C ARG A 107 10.94 5.42 -6.50
N ILE A 108 9.65 5.50 -6.20
CA ILE A 108 8.66 5.88 -7.19
C ILE A 108 8.77 7.38 -7.48
N VAL A 109 8.80 7.72 -8.76
CA VAL A 109 8.78 9.10 -9.23
C VAL A 109 7.32 9.50 -9.47
N VAL A 110 6.87 10.57 -8.84
CA VAL A 110 5.48 11.07 -8.94
C VAL A 110 5.45 12.57 -9.23
N PRO A 111 4.43 13.07 -9.94
CA PRO A 111 4.24 14.51 -10.09
C PRO A 111 3.84 15.14 -8.74
N GLU A 112 4.35 16.35 -8.46
CA GLU A 112 3.94 17.18 -7.34
C GLU A 112 3.10 18.38 -7.79
N LEU A 113 2.42 19.02 -6.83
CA LEU A 113 1.47 20.11 -7.08
C LEU A 113 2.14 21.40 -7.59
N ASP A 114 3.44 21.56 -7.35
CA ASP A 114 4.23 22.71 -7.77
C ASP A 114 4.78 22.58 -9.21
N GLY A 115 4.42 21.50 -9.91
CA GLY A 115 4.85 21.22 -11.28
C GLY A 115 6.19 20.48 -11.39
N HIS A 116 6.85 20.17 -10.27
CA HIS A 116 8.04 19.32 -10.26
C HIS A 116 7.69 17.85 -10.05
N CYS A 117 8.69 16.98 -10.14
CA CYS A 117 8.57 15.56 -9.82
C CYS A 117 9.25 15.26 -8.49
N SER A 118 8.55 14.52 -7.62
CA SER A 118 9.14 13.91 -6.44
C SER A 118 9.87 12.64 -6.86
N GLU A 119 11.12 12.48 -6.43
CA GLU A 119 11.88 11.22 -6.56
C GLU A 119 12.00 10.48 -5.21
N SER A 120 11.22 10.91 -4.21
CA SER A 120 11.29 10.39 -2.84
C SER A 120 10.03 9.67 -2.37
N PHE A 121 9.04 9.47 -3.24
CA PHE A 121 7.79 8.80 -2.84
C PHE A 121 8.04 7.31 -2.56
N GLN A 122 7.65 6.88 -1.37
CA GLN A 122 7.89 5.54 -0.84
C GLN A 122 6.74 5.10 0.08
N GLY A 123 6.82 3.89 0.62
CA GLY A 123 5.78 3.31 1.47
C GLY A 123 4.85 2.40 0.68
N THR A 124 4.03 1.63 1.39
CA THR A 124 2.90 0.89 0.79
C THR A 124 1.86 1.83 0.18
N SER A 125 1.87 3.11 0.59
CA SER A 125 1.13 4.20 -0.06
C SER A 125 1.54 4.43 -1.50
N ALA A 126 2.77 4.09 -1.90
CA ALA A 126 3.20 4.09 -3.31
C ALA A 126 2.75 2.82 -4.05
N ALA A 127 2.56 1.72 -3.34
CA ALA A 127 2.18 0.43 -3.91
C ALA A 127 0.71 0.41 -4.36
N ALA A 128 -0.20 0.96 -3.54
CA ALA A 128 -1.63 1.00 -3.84
C ALA A 128 -1.99 1.69 -5.19
N PRO A 129 -1.52 2.91 -5.50
CA PRO A 129 -1.85 3.55 -6.78
C PRO A 129 -1.22 2.83 -7.99
N LEU A 130 -0.04 2.22 -7.84
CA LEU A 130 0.55 1.39 -8.91
C LEU A 130 -0.31 0.16 -9.20
N MET A 131 -0.76 -0.55 -8.15
CA MET A 131 -1.68 -1.67 -8.32
C MET A 131 -3.01 -1.22 -8.94
N ALA A 132 -3.56 -0.07 -8.54
CA ALA A 132 -4.76 0.48 -9.18
C ALA A 132 -4.56 0.71 -10.70
N GLY A 133 -3.37 1.17 -11.10
CA GLY A 133 -2.98 1.25 -12.51
C GLY A 133 -2.97 -0.12 -13.21
N ILE A 134 -2.35 -1.13 -12.59
CA ILE A 134 -2.32 -2.51 -13.12
C ILE A 134 -3.74 -3.07 -13.26
N VAL A 135 -4.58 -2.91 -12.24
CA VAL A 135 -6.00 -3.31 -12.27
C VAL A 135 -6.72 -2.63 -13.44
N THR A 136 -6.47 -1.34 -13.68
CA THR A 136 -7.07 -0.61 -14.80
C THR A 136 -6.71 -1.24 -16.14
N LEU A 137 -5.44 -1.63 -16.33
CA LEU A 137 -5.00 -2.32 -17.55
C LEU A 137 -5.69 -3.67 -17.72
N VAL A 138 -5.82 -4.44 -16.64
CA VAL A 138 -6.55 -5.72 -16.64
C VAL A 138 -8.03 -5.54 -16.98
N LEU A 139 -8.66 -4.48 -16.48
CA LEU A 139 -10.08 -4.20 -16.73
C LEU A 139 -10.36 -3.61 -18.13
N HIS A 140 -9.35 -3.07 -18.79
CA HIS A 140 -9.44 -2.57 -20.16
C HIS A 140 -9.33 -3.68 -21.21
N ALA A 141 -8.67 -4.79 -20.86
CA ALA A 141 -8.32 -5.88 -21.76
C ALA A 141 -9.52 -6.60 -22.38
#